data_AF-A0A7C7QMH4-F1
#
_entry.id   AF-A0A7C7QMH4-F1
#
_cell.length_a   1.000
_cell.length_b   1.000
_cell.length_c   1.000
_cell.angle_alpha   90.00
_cell.angle_beta   90.00
_cell.angle_gamma   90.00
#
_symmetry.space_group_name_H-M   'P 1'
#
loop_
_entity.id
_entity.type
_entity.pdbx_description
1 polymer ?
#
loop_
_entity_poly.entity_id
_entity_poly.type
_entity_poly.pdbx_seq_one_letter_code
_entity_poly.pdbx_strand_id
1 'polypeptide(L)'
;MCKRSPMVNMDETGWREANRRAWLWVTATPLVTVFLIRQSRGGKVAREMLGEDFQGTVGSDRWSAYNWLPIPLRQLCWARLLRDFQAFVERGGESQRIGEAILAQADSMFQWWYEVQDGTMSRATFQEQMQTVRD
;
A
#
# COMPACT_ATOMS: atom_id res chain seq x y z
N MET A 1 6.18 16.02 -11.12
CA MET A 1 6.57 14.67 -11.59
C MET A 1 5.72 13.58 -10.93
N CYS A 2 5.73 13.43 -9.60
CA CYS A 2 4.85 12.44 -8.93
C CYS A 2 3.35 12.71 -9.14
N LYS A 3 2.92 13.98 -9.16
CA LYS A 3 1.51 14.40 -9.32
C LYS A 3 0.83 13.99 -10.64
N ARG A 4 1.62 13.54 -11.63
CA ARG A 4 1.11 13.05 -12.93
C ARG A 4 1.45 11.58 -13.17
N SER A 5 2.04 10.90 -12.17
CA SER A 5 2.35 9.48 -12.27
C SER A 5 1.06 8.67 -12.25
N PRO A 6 0.91 7.63 -13.08
CA PRO A 6 -0.27 6.76 -13.03
C PRO A 6 -0.37 6.01 -11.70
N MET A 7 0.75 5.82 -11.00
CA MET A 7 0.81 5.19 -9.68
C MET A 7 1.88 5.81 -8.79
N VAL A 8 1.61 5.87 -7.49
CA VAL A 8 2.52 6.36 -6.45
C VAL A 8 2.41 5.45 -5.23
N ASN A 9 3.51 5.24 -4.50
CA ASN A 9 3.48 4.67 -3.16
C ASN A 9 3.82 5.76 -2.15
N MET A 10 3.05 5.84 -1.05
CA MET A 10 3.25 6.80 0.02
C MET A 10 3.38 6.11 1.37
N ASP A 11 4.29 6.64 2.18
CA ASP A 11 4.52 6.20 3.56
C ASP A 11 5.04 7.36 4.40
N GLU A 12 4.94 7.22 5.71
CA GLU A 12 5.35 8.24 6.66
C GLU A 12 5.92 7.64 7.94
N THR A 13 7.12 8.07 8.30
CA THR A 13 7.83 7.60 9.49
C THR A 13 8.04 8.76 10.45
N GLY A 14 7.62 8.59 11.71
CA GLY A 14 7.69 9.62 12.73
C GLY A 14 8.88 9.47 13.69
N TRP A 15 9.44 10.58 14.14
CA TRP A 15 10.42 10.64 15.24
C TRP A 15 10.16 11.86 16.13
N ARG A 16 10.95 11.97 17.21
CA ARG A 16 11.01 13.17 18.05
C ARG A 16 12.26 13.97 17.73
N GLU A 17 12.09 15.25 17.47
CA GLU A 17 13.14 16.24 17.26
C GLU A 17 12.98 17.35 18.31
N ALA A 18 13.95 17.49 19.23
CA ALA A 18 13.91 18.49 20.30
C ALA A 18 12.55 18.58 21.03
N ASN A 19 12.02 17.43 21.48
CA ASN A 19 10.70 17.27 22.11
C ASN A 19 9.47 17.59 21.24
N ARG A 20 9.64 17.81 19.93
CA ARG A 20 8.56 17.98 18.97
C ARG A 20 8.44 16.74 18.08
N ARG A 21 7.24 16.45 17.59
CA ARG A 21 7.03 15.35 16.64
C ARG A 21 7.34 15.83 15.23
N ALA A 22 8.06 15.01 14.48
CA ALA A 22 8.34 15.21 13.06
C ALA A 22 8.02 13.92 12.31
N TRP A 23 7.65 14.07 11.03
CA TRP A 23 7.38 12.96 10.12
C TRP A 23 8.11 13.19 8.81
N LEU A 24 8.79 12.15 8.36
CA LEU A 24 9.35 12.03 7.02
C LEU A 24 8.29 11.37 6.20
N TRP A 25 7.77 12.10 5.24
CA TRP A 25 6.88 11.61 4.22
C TRP A 25 7.68 11.20 2.99
N VAL A 26 7.29 10.08 2.41
CA VAL A 26 7.88 9.55 1.18
C VAL A 26 6.78 9.43 0.14
N THR A 27 7.07 9.86 -1.09
CA THR A 27 6.24 9.55 -2.27
C THR A 27 7.14 8.98 -3.35
N ALA A 28 6.98 7.69 -3.64
CA ALA A 28 7.76 6.97 -4.61
C ALA A 28 6.94 6.70 -5.88
N THR A 29 7.58 6.86 -7.03
CA THR A 29 7.11 6.46 -8.37
C THR A 29 8.17 5.56 -9.00
N PRO A 30 7.89 4.93 -10.15
CA PRO A 30 8.93 4.20 -10.88
C PRO A 30 10.17 5.05 -11.26
N LEU A 31 10.02 6.37 -11.38
CA LEU A 31 11.09 7.26 -11.86
C LEU A 31 11.76 8.08 -10.76
N VAL A 32 11.01 8.49 -9.73
CA VAL A 32 11.50 9.35 -8.65
C VAL A 32 10.86 9.06 -7.30
N THR A 33 11.64 9.37 -6.27
CA THR A 33 11.21 9.37 -4.87
C THR A 33 11.37 10.78 -4.29
N VAL A 34 10.32 11.28 -3.67
CA VAL A 34 10.28 12.60 -3.02
C VAL A 34 10.18 12.42 -1.52
N PHE A 35 11.00 13.15 -0.78
CA PHE A 35 11.03 13.17 0.68
C PHE A 35 10.56 14.54 1.19
N LEU A 36 9.72 14.56 2.23
CA LEU A 36 9.23 15.78 2.83
C LEU A 36 9.14 15.66 4.34
N ILE A 37 9.79 16.57 5.08
CA ILE A 37 9.68 16.63 6.54
C ILE A 37 8.61 17.64 6.95
N ARG A 38 7.65 17.20 7.78
CA ARG A 38 6.60 18.05 8.37
C ARG A 38 6.36 17.67 9.82
N GLN A 39 5.91 18.63 10.63
CA GLN A 39 5.45 18.39 12.00
C GLN A 39 4.01 17.86 12.06
N SER A 40 3.50 17.29 10.97
CA SER A 40 2.16 16.74 10.89
C SER A 40 2.18 15.42 10.12
N ARG A 41 1.39 14.46 10.62
CA ARG A 41 1.04 13.19 9.96
C ARG A 41 -0.36 13.23 9.32
N GLY A 42 -0.93 14.43 9.17
CA GLY A 42 -2.30 14.61 8.68
C GLY A 42 -2.42 14.62 7.16
N GLY A 43 -3.64 14.37 6.66
CA GLY A 43 -3.93 14.31 5.22
C GLY A 43 -3.64 15.59 4.43
N LYS A 44 -3.49 16.74 5.09
CA LYS A 44 -3.04 17.98 4.42
C LYS A 44 -1.66 17.82 3.78
N VAL A 45 -0.74 17.09 4.42
CA VAL A 45 0.60 16.84 3.89
C VAL A 45 0.53 15.87 2.71
N ALA A 46 -0.29 14.81 2.81
CA ALA A 46 -0.50 13.89 1.71
C ALA A 46 -1.06 14.62 0.46
N ARG A 47 -2.03 15.52 0.64
CA ARG A 47 -2.57 16.38 -0.43
C ARG A 47 -1.53 17.33 -1.02
N GLU A 48 -0.67 17.93 -0.19
CA GLU A 48 0.43 18.79 -0.64
C GLU A 48 1.33 18.03 -1.63
N MET A 49 1.71 16.80 -1.27
CA MET A 49 2.61 15.95 -2.06
C MET A 49 1.95 15.41 -3.34
N LEU A 50 0.70 14.97 -3.27
CA LEU A 50 -0.05 14.40 -4.41
C LEU A 50 -0.59 15.46 -5.36
N GLY A 51 -0.96 16.64 -4.85
CA GLY A 51 -1.83 17.58 -5.53
C GLY A 51 -3.30 17.25 -5.30
N GLU A 52 -4.16 18.28 -5.40
CA GLU A 52 -5.59 18.16 -5.11
C GLU A 52 -6.33 17.31 -6.16
N ASP A 53 -5.88 17.36 -7.42
CA ASP A 53 -6.52 16.68 -8.55
C ASP A 53 -5.84 15.36 -8.95
N PHE A 54 -5.13 14.69 -8.04
CA PHE A 54 -4.42 13.45 -8.35
C PHE A 54 -5.40 12.33 -8.78
N GLN A 55 -5.22 11.80 -9.99
CA GLN A 55 -6.09 10.75 -10.57
C GLN A 55 -5.42 9.37 -10.68
N GLY A 56 -4.17 9.23 -10.20
CA GLY A 56 -3.45 7.95 -10.22
C GLY A 56 -3.81 7.05 -9.04
N THR A 57 -3.36 5.80 -9.08
CA THR A 57 -3.48 4.87 -7.94
C THR A 57 -2.45 5.21 -6.87
N VAL A 58 -2.89 5.36 -5.64
CA VAL A 58 -2.06 5.58 -4.44
C VAL A 58 -1.96 4.28 -3.65
N GLY A 59 -0.77 3.70 -3.64
CA GLY A 59 -0.37 2.65 -2.70
C GLY A 59 -0.04 3.26 -1.33
N SER A 60 -0.83 2.96 -0.31
CA SER A 60 -0.57 3.44 1.06
C SER A 60 -1.00 2.42 2.10
N ASP A 61 -0.69 2.63 3.36
CA ASP A 61 -1.34 1.87 4.42
C ASP A 61 -2.81 2.32 4.63
N ARG A 62 -3.48 1.79 5.67
CA ARG A 62 -4.87 2.14 6.01
C ARG A 62 -5.01 3.47 6.77
N TRP A 63 -3.97 4.31 6.82
CA TRP A 63 -4.00 5.52 7.62
C TRP A 63 -5.04 6.53 7.12
N SER A 64 -5.67 7.21 8.07
CA SER A 64 -6.78 8.14 7.80
C SER A 64 -6.38 9.37 6.99
N ALA A 65 -5.07 9.68 6.92
CA ALA A 65 -4.55 10.76 6.06
C ALA A 65 -4.90 10.56 4.57
N TYR A 66 -5.18 9.32 4.14
CA TYR A 66 -5.50 8.98 2.76
C TYR A 66 -7.02 8.83 2.51
N ASN A 67 -7.87 8.99 3.53
CA ASN A 67 -9.33 8.76 3.42
C ASN A 67 -10.07 9.74 2.50
N TRP A 68 -9.41 10.84 2.10
CA TRP A 68 -9.97 11.77 1.14
C TRP A 68 -9.86 11.30 -0.32
N LEU A 69 -9.03 10.30 -0.59
CA LEU A 69 -8.92 9.72 -1.91
C LEU A 69 -10.16 8.84 -2.19
N PRO A 70 -10.75 8.91 -3.39
CA PRO A 70 -11.76 7.96 -3.83
C PRO A 70 -11.25 6.51 -3.69
N ILE A 71 -12.12 5.59 -3.26
CA ILE A 71 -11.78 4.17 -3.07
C ILE A 71 -11.09 3.55 -4.31
N PRO A 72 -11.54 3.79 -5.56
CA PRO A 72 -10.88 3.21 -6.74
C PRO A 72 -9.43 3.65 -6.95
N LEU A 73 -9.02 4.78 -6.36
CA LEU A 73 -7.66 5.29 -6.44
C LEU A 73 -6.78 4.80 -5.27
N ARG A 74 -7.33 4.03 -4.33
CA ARG A 74 -6.61 3.57 -3.12
C ARG A 74 -6.24 2.10 -3.26
N GLN A 75 -4.95 1.84 -3.33
CA GLN A 75 -4.40 0.50 -3.19
C GLN A 75 -3.78 0.35 -1.80
N LEU A 76 -4.15 -0.70 -1.08
CA LEU A 76 -3.47 -0.98 0.19
C LEU A 76 -2.08 -1.55 -0.09
N CYS A 77 -1.08 -1.03 0.62
CA CYS A 77 0.29 -1.46 0.50
C CYS A 77 0.41 -2.92 0.94
N TRP A 78 0.76 -3.79 0.00
CA TRP A 78 0.94 -5.22 0.26
C TRP A 78 1.97 -5.51 1.35
N ALA A 79 3.06 -4.76 1.43
CA ALA A 79 4.04 -4.92 2.50
C ALA A 79 3.45 -4.64 3.90
N ARG A 80 2.41 -3.80 4.01
CA ARG A 80 1.69 -3.57 5.27
C ARG A 80 0.70 -4.71 5.53
N LEU A 81 -0.04 -5.14 4.49
CA LEU A 81 -0.94 -6.29 4.58
C LEU A 81 -0.23 -7.58 5.02
N LEU A 82 0.89 -7.92 4.39
CA LEU A 82 1.66 -9.12 4.72
C LEU A 82 2.14 -9.11 6.17
N ARG A 83 2.56 -7.94 6.69
CA ARG A 83 2.92 -7.80 8.12
C ARG A 83 1.72 -7.95 9.05
N ASP A 84 0.55 -7.42 8.67
CA ASP A 84 -0.68 -7.62 9.45
C ASP A 84 -1.06 -9.11 9.49
N PHE A 85 -0.95 -9.82 8.36
CA PHE A 85 -1.23 -11.26 8.29
C PHE A 85 -0.21 -12.07 9.10
N GLN A 86 1.07 -11.71 9.04
CA GLN A 86 2.10 -12.33 9.88
C GLN A 86 1.84 -12.08 11.37
N ALA A 87 1.37 -10.89 11.76
CA ALA A 87 1.00 -10.62 13.15
C ALA A 87 -0.16 -11.50 13.63
N PHE A 88 -1.06 -11.94 12.73
CA PHE A 88 -2.10 -12.91 13.08
C PHE A 88 -1.52 -14.30 13.36
N VAL A 89 -0.51 -14.71 12.58
CA VAL A 89 0.27 -15.94 12.83
C VAL A 89 0.94 -15.88 14.19
N GLU A 90 1.69 -14.81 14.45
CA GLU A 90 2.45 -14.62 15.70
C GLU A 90 1.55 -14.54 16.93
N ARG A 91 0.31 -14.05 16.78
CA ARG A 91 -0.68 -14.00 17.87
C ARG A 91 -1.12 -15.40 18.33
N GLY A 92 -1.07 -16.41 17.46
CA GLY A 92 -1.47 -17.79 17.78
C GLY A 92 -2.99 -18.02 17.81
N GLY A 93 -3.37 -19.27 18.10
CA GLY A 93 -4.77 -19.70 18.23
C GLY A 93 -5.54 -19.58 16.92
N GLU A 94 -6.82 -19.17 17.00
CA GLU A 94 -7.67 -19.00 15.81
C GLU A 94 -7.15 -17.92 14.84
N SER A 95 -6.42 -16.91 15.35
CA SER A 95 -5.79 -15.90 14.50
C SER A 95 -4.71 -16.50 13.62
N GLN A 96 -3.95 -17.47 14.12
CA GLN A 96 -2.88 -18.11 13.36
C GLN A 96 -3.42 -18.84 12.13
N ARG A 97 -4.49 -19.62 12.31
CA ARG A 97 -5.15 -20.33 11.20
C ARG A 97 -5.58 -19.37 10.08
N ILE A 98 -6.12 -18.20 10.45
CA ILE A 98 -6.52 -17.16 9.49
C ILE A 98 -5.30 -16.50 8.84
N GLY A 99 -4.27 -16.18 9.63
CA GLY A 99 -3.03 -15.57 9.14
C GLY A 99 -2.32 -16.45 8.12
N GLU A 100 -2.13 -17.74 8.43
CA GLU A 100 -1.53 -18.74 7.53
C GLU A 100 -2.33 -18.89 6.24
N ALA A 101 -3.66 -19.00 6.35
CA ALA A 101 -4.53 -19.11 5.18
C ALA A 101 -4.44 -17.89 4.26
N ILE A 102 -4.45 -16.67 4.82
CA ILE A 102 -4.38 -15.45 4.01
C ILE A 102 -2.97 -15.24 3.44
N LEU A 103 -1.91 -15.60 4.16
CA LEU A 103 -0.54 -15.58 3.64
C LEU A 103 -0.39 -16.51 2.43
N ALA A 104 -0.90 -17.74 2.51
CA ALA A 104 -0.86 -18.68 1.39
C ALA A 104 -1.60 -18.15 0.14
N GLN A 105 -2.71 -17.42 0.34
CA GLN A 105 -3.41 -16.74 -0.75
C GLN A 105 -2.60 -15.58 -1.32
N ALA A 106 -1.94 -14.79 -0.47
CA ALA A 106 -1.09 -13.68 -0.90
C ALA A 106 0.13 -14.19 -1.69
N ASP A 107 0.75 -15.29 -1.25
CA ASP A 107 1.85 -15.94 -1.96
C ASP A 107 1.42 -16.41 -3.35
N SER A 108 0.26 -17.08 -3.45
CA SER A 108 -0.31 -17.52 -4.73
C SER A 108 -0.57 -16.34 -5.67
N MET A 109 -1.20 -15.27 -5.15
CA MET A 109 -1.46 -14.05 -5.92
C MET A 109 -0.17 -13.41 -6.43
N PHE A 110 0.87 -13.31 -5.60
CA PHE A 110 2.15 -12.73 -6.01
C PHE A 110 2.86 -13.60 -7.03
N GLN A 111 2.84 -14.93 -6.87
CA GLN A 111 3.38 -15.84 -7.86
C GLN A 111 2.73 -15.60 -9.23
N TRP A 112 1.40 -15.63 -9.31
CA TRP A 112 0.70 -15.39 -10.57
C TRP A 112 0.94 -13.98 -11.11
N TRP A 113 1.07 -12.98 -10.25
CA TRP A 113 1.44 -11.63 -10.67
C TRP A 113 2.83 -11.59 -11.32
N TYR A 114 3.80 -12.32 -10.78
CA TYR A 114 5.13 -12.42 -11.39
C TYR A 114 5.08 -13.16 -12.73
N GLU A 115 4.29 -14.21 -12.85
CA GLU A 115 4.05 -14.92 -14.12
C GLU A 115 3.39 -14.02 -15.17
N VAL A 116 2.52 -13.09 -14.76
CA VAL A 116 2.00 -12.04 -15.66
C VAL A 116 3.09 -11.06 -16.08
N GLN A 117 4.00 -10.69 -15.17
CA GLN A 117 5.06 -9.73 -15.47
C GLN A 117 6.14 -10.28 -16.40
N ASP A 118 6.48 -11.56 -16.28
CA ASP A 118 7.47 -12.23 -17.15
C ASP A 118 6.87 -12.80 -18.45
N GLY A 119 5.54 -12.80 -18.56
CA GLY A 119 4.81 -13.20 -19.76
C GLY A 119 4.48 -14.68 -19.84
N THR A 120 4.72 -15.46 -18.78
CA THR A 120 4.35 -16.88 -18.69
C THR A 120 2.87 -17.10 -18.42
N MET A 121 2.15 -16.06 -17.95
CA MET A 121 0.70 -16.06 -17.76
C MET A 121 0.03 -14.85 -18.43
N SER A 122 -1.15 -15.06 -19.01
CA SER A 122 -1.95 -13.95 -19.52
C SER A 122 -2.67 -13.19 -18.39
N ARG A 123 -2.87 -11.88 -18.55
CA ARG A 123 -3.64 -11.09 -17.58
C ARG A 123 -5.08 -11.60 -17.39
N ALA A 124 -5.69 -12.15 -18.44
CA ALA A 124 -7.03 -12.73 -18.36
C ALA A 124 -7.05 -13.97 -17.45
N THR A 125 -6.08 -14.87 -17.62
CA THR A 125 -5.91 -16.05 -16.76
C THR A 125 -5.68 -15.66 -15.30
N PHE A 126 -4.85 -14.65 -15.03
CA PHE A 126 -4.68 -14.12 -13.69
C PHE A 126 -6.00 -13.61 -13.09
N GLN A 127 -6.82 -12.90 -13.86
CA GLN A 127 -8.12 -12.41 -13.39
C GLN A 127 -9.10 -13.56 -13.09
N GLU A 128 -9.07 -14.63 -13.88
CA GLU A 128 -9.87 -15.84 -13.64
C GLU A 128 -9.44 -16.58 -12.37
N GLN A 129 -8.14 -16.56 -12.03
CA GLN A 129 -7.61 -17.16 -10.80
C GLN A 129 -7.86 -16.28 -9.56
N MET A 130 -7.89 -14.96 -9.73
CA MET A 130 -8.15 -13.97 -8.68
C MET A 130 -9.64 -13.82 -8.34
N GLN A 131 -10.38 -14.92 -8.29
CA GLN A 131 -11.78 -14.90 -7.84
C GLN A 131 -11.88 -14.46 -6.39
N THR A 132 -13.02 -13.83 -6.06
CA THR A 132 -13.31 -13.38 -4.70
C THR A 132 -13.37 -14.57 -3.75
N VAL A 133 -12.58 -14.52 -2.68
CA VAL A 133 -12.50 -15.59 -1.66
C VAL A 133 -13.83 -15.75 -0.89
N ARG A 134 -14.71 -14.74 -0.95
CA ARG A 134 -16.09 -14.77 -0.44
C ARG A 134 -16.98 -13.88 -1.32
N ASP A 135 -18.21 -14.33 -1.55
CA ASP A 135 -19.30 -13.55 -2.16
C ASP A 135 -19.86 -12.48 -1.22
#